data_AF-A0A5E4QDD9-F1
#
_entry.id   AF-A0A5E4QDD9-F1
#
_cell.length_a   1.000
_cell.length_b   1.000
_cell.length_c   1.000
_cell.angle_alpha   90.00
_cell.angle_beta   90.00
_cell.angle_gamma   90.00
#
_symmetry.space_group_name_H-M   'P 1'
#
loop_
_entity.id
_entity.type
_entity.pdbx_description
1 polymer ?
#
loop_
_entity_poly.entity_id
_entity_poly.type
_entity_poly.pdbx_seq_one_letter_code
_entity_poly.pdbx_strand_id
1 'polypeptide(L)'
;MIELDKHCQEHEIKLDYVVALCQNSGRVDQILGNIQTLFLVQKRKMLTKTNLYLMSDNAISFLLSPGDHVIQIPEETRAHPKAWCCLIPVGEPCHTVSTSGLKWNLSLQTASMALRLLNI
;
A
#
# COMPACT_ATOMS: atom_id res chain seq x y z
N MET A 1 13.53 -9.07 1.55
CA MET A 1 12.28 -9.75 1.11
C MET A 1 12.55 -11.10 0.47
N ILE A 2 13.65 -11.28 -0.27
CA ILE A 2 14.00 -12.57 -0.90
C ILE A 2 14.36 -13.63 0.13
N GLU A 3 15.15 -13.23 1.12
CA GLU A 3 15.59 -14.08 2.22
C GLU A 3 14.39 -14.52 3.07
N LEU A 4 13.43 -13.61 3.30
CA LEU A 4 12.20 -13.92 4.03
C LEU A 4 11.34 -14.94 3.27
N ASP A 5 11.13 -14.74 1.98
CA ASP A 5 10.35 -15.66 1.15
C ASP A 5 10.97 -17.06 1.11
N LYS A 6 12.31 -17.14 0.96
CA LYS A 6 13.06 -18.40 1.05
C LYS A 6 12.90 -19.07 2.41
N HIS A 7 13.10 -18.33 3.49
CA HIS A 7 12.97 -18.85 4.84
C HIS A 7 11.54 -19.37 5.11
N CYS A 8 10.52 -18.67 4.64
CA CYS A 8 9.13 -19.16 4.75
C CYS A 8 8.91 -20.46 3.97
N GLN A 9 9.50 -20.60 2.79
CA GLN A 9 9.41 -21.83 1.99
C GLN A 9 10.16 -23.00 2.63
N GLU A 10 11.38 -22.76 3.13
CA GLU A 10 12.23 -23.78 3.78
C GLU A 10 11.60 -24.35 5.05
N HIS A 11 10.89 -23.52 5.80
CA HIS A 11 10.29 -23.90 7.08
C HIS A 11 8.76 -24.06 7.02
N GLU A 12 8.17 -24.07 5.82
CA GLU A 12 6.71 -24.17 5.59
C GLU A 12 5.87 -23.15 6.39
N ILE A 13 6.43 -21.96 6.62
CA ILE A 13 5.77 -20.90 7.38
C ILE A 13 4.70 -20.25 6.51
N LYS A 14 3.45 -20.35 6.97
CA LYS A 14 2.36 -19.57 6.40
C LYS A 14 2.36 -18.17 7.01
N LEU A 15 2.48 -17.18 6.15
CA LEU A 15 2.54 -15.77 6.55
C LEU A 15 1.38 -15.00 5.92
N ASP A 16 0.50 -14.47 6.75
CA ASP A 16 -0.63 -13.68 6.28
C ASP A 16 -0.25 -12.21 6.06
N TYR A 17 0.67 -11.68 6.90
CA TYR A 17 1.02 -10.27 6.95
C TYR A 17 2.52 -10.05 7.17
N VAL A 18 3.12 -9.13 6.41
CA VAL A 18 4.43 -8.52 6.72
C VAL A 18 4.22 -7.03 6.97
N VAL A 19 4.72 -6.55 8.09
CA VAL A 19 4.81 -5.11 8.37
C VAL A 19 6.28 -4.72 8.43
N ALA A 20 6.73 -3.96 7.43
CA ALA A 20 8.08 -3.41 7.41
C ALA A 20 8.04 -2.00 8.03
N LEU A 21 8.80 -1.80 9.10
CA LEU A 21 8.97 -0.49 9.71
C LEU A 21 9.93 0.34 8.84
N CYS A 22 9.48 1.52 8.41
CA CYS A 22 10.20 2.39 7.47
C CYS A 22 10.19 3.84 7.95
N GLN A 23 11.21 4.61 7.58
CA GLN A 23 11.20 6.06 7.75
C GLN A 23 10.79 6.75 6.44
N ASN A 24 9.77 7.61 6.50
CA ASN A 24 9.30 8.42 5.37
C ASN A 24 9.74 9.89 5.43
N SER A 25 10.52 10.29 6.44
CA SER A 25 11.04 11.65 6.64
C SER A 25 12.51 11.82 6.25
N GLY A 26 13.13 10.75 5.73
CA GLY A 26 14.54 10.70 5.40
C GLY A 26 14.82 10.93 3.91
N ARG A 27 15.79 10.17 3.40
CA ARG A 27 16.21 10.23 2.00
C ARG A 27 15.12 9.79 1.04
N VAL A 28 14.78 10.65 0.08
CA VAL A 28 13.75 10.37 -0.93
C VAL A 28 14.03 9.09 -1.73
N ASP A 29 15.30 8.84 -2.07
CA ASP A 29 15.68 7.63 -2.79
C ASP A 29 15.43 6.35 -1.98
N GLN A 30 15.54 6.40 -0.64
CA GLN A 30 15.17 5.26 0.21
C GLN A 30 13.66 5.04 0.24
N ILE A 31 12.88 6.12 0.30
CA ILE A 31 11.41 6.05 0.25
C ILE A 31 10.97 5.41 -1.07
N LEU A 32 11.54 5.88 -2.19
CA LEU A 32 11.26 5.30 -3.51
C LEU A 32 11.76 3.84 -3.61
N GLY A 33 12.88 3.50 -2.99
CA GLY A 33 13.37 2.12 -2.89
C GLY A 33 12.41 1.19 -2.13
N ASN A 34 11.80 1.68 -1.04
CA ASN A 34 10.79 0.94 -0.29
C ASN A 34 9.52 0.73 -1.13
N ILE A 35 9.05 1.78 -1.82
CA ILE A 35 7.91 1.68 -2.75
C ILE A 35 8.21 0.67 -3.86
N GLN A 36 9.38 0.76 -4.49
CA GLN A 36 9.82 -0.18 -5.52
C GLN A 36 9.84 -1.63 -5.02
N THR A 37 10.18 -1.84 -3.74
CA THR A 37 10.17 -3.18 -3.14
C THR A 37 8.76 -3.79 -3.13
N LEU A 38 7.71 -3.00 -2.89
CA LEU A 38 6.31 -3.46 -2.98
C LEU A 38 5.99 -4.01 -4.38
N PHE A 39 6.37 -3.26 -5.43
CA PHE A 39 6.17 -3.69 -6.82
C PHE A 39 6.97 -4.94 -7.17
N LEU A 40 8.22 -5.04 -6.70
CA LEU A 40 9.07 -6.20 -6.99
C LEU A 40 8.55 -7.48 -6.35
N VAL A 41 8.05 -7.42 -5.12
CA VAL A 41 7.46 -8.58 -4.43
C VAL A 41 6.27 -9.12 -5.23
N GLN A 42 5.35 -8.24 -5.63
CA GLN A 42 4.19 -8.61 -6.45
C GLN A 42 4.61 -9.15 -7.82
N LYS A 43 5.48 -8.42 -8.55
CA LYS A 43 5.93 -8.81 -9.90
C LYS A 43 6.65 -10.15 -9.92
N ARG A 44 7.46 -10.43 -8.90
CA ARG A 44 8.21 -11.70 -8.79
C ARG A 44 7.39 -12.83 -8.17
N LYS A 45 6.11 -12.61 -7.86
CA LYS A 45 5.24 -13.59 -7.19
C LYS A 45 5.86 -14.14 -5.91
N MET A 46 6.53 -13.26 -5.17
CA MET A 46 7.09 -13.58 -3.87
C MET A 46 6.02 -13.32 -2.81
N LEU A 47 5.97 -14.14 -1.76
CA LEU A 47 4.99 -13.98 -0.69
C LEU A 47 3.54 -13.84 -1.25
N THR A 48 3.18 -14.67 -2.24
CA THR A 48 1.96 -14.54 -3.07
C THR A 48 0.62 -14.50 -2.31
N LYS A 49 0.59 -14.95 -1.06
CA LYS A 49 -0.61 -14.96 -0.22
C LYS A 49 -0.49 -14.04 1.00
N THR A 50 0.51 -13.17 0.99
CA THR A 50 0.90 -12.36 2.13
C THR A 50 0.69 -10.89 1.80
N ASN A 51 0.03 -10.18 2.70
CA ASN A 51 -0.15 -8.74 2.56
C ASN A 51 1.07 -8.02 3.14
N LEU A 52 1.71 -7.18 2.32
CA LEU A 52 2.91 -6.43 2.71
C LEU A 52 2.57 -4.95 2.93
N TYR A 53 2.90 -4.46 4.12
CA TYR A 53 2.68 -3.08 4.53
C TYR A 53 4.02 -2.41 4.88
N LEU A 54 4.17 -1.15 4.47
CA LEU A 54 5.18 -0.25 4.98
C LEU A 54 4.52 0.61 6.06
N MET A 55 5.06 0.57 7.27
CA MET A 55 4.57 1.37 8.38
C MET A 55 5.62 2.42 8.75
N SER A 56 5.23 3.68 8.69
CA SER A 56 6.00 4.80 9.23
C SER A 56 5.42 5.27 10.56
N ASP A 57 5.97 6.37 11.08
CA ASP A 57 5.52 7.05 12.29
C ASP A 57 4.06 7.52 12.24
N ASN A 58 3.53 7.84 11.06
CA ASN A 58 2.21 8.44 10.90
C ASN A 58 1.36 7.87 9.75
N ALA A 59 1.84 6.83 9.06
CA ALA A 59 1.16 6.29 7.89
C ALA A 59 1.41 4.79 7.73
N ILE A 60 0.45 4.11 7.10
CA ILE A 60 0.59 2.75 6.59
C ILE A 60 0.38 2.82 5.08
N SER A 61 1.32 2.27 4.33
CA SER A 61 1.32 2.26 2.87
C SER A 61 1.42 0.83 2.34
N PHE A 62 0.65 0.50 1.32
CA PHE A 62 0.63 -0.81 0.70
C PHE A 62 0.18 -0.70 -0.75
N LEU A 63 0.51 -1.72 -1.55
CA LEU A 63 0.21 -1.74 -2.98
C LEU A 63 -1.15 -2.41 -3.23
N LEU A 64 -2.04 -1.72 -3.95
CA LEU A 64 -3.28 -2.30 -4.45
C LEU A 64 -3.01 -2.95 -5.81
N SER A 65 -3.28 -4.25 -5.91
CA SER A 65 -3.23 -4.99 -7.19
C SER A 65 -4.40 -4.59 -8.09
N PRO A 66 -4.34 -4.79 -9.42
CA PRO A 66 -5.53 -4.66 -10.25
C PRO A 66 -6.67 -5.56 -9.74
N GLY A 67 -7.86 -4.98 -9.54
CA GLY A 67 -9.04 -5.67 -9.02
C GLY A 67 -9.78 -4.86 -7.95
N ASP A 68 -10.73 -5.50 -7.28
CA ASP A 68 -11.55 -4.89 -6.24
C ASP A 68 -10.94 -5.11 -4.86
N HIS A 69 -10.99 -4.08 -4.03
CA HIS A 69 -10.43 -4.09 -2.67
C HIS A 69 -11.43 -3.52 -1.67
N VAL A 70 -11.51 -4.14 -0.50
CA VAL A 70 -12.25 -3.62 0.65
C VAL A 70 -11.26 -3.35 1.77
N ILE A 71 -11.12 -2.07 2.12
CA ILE A 71 -10.22 -1.62 3.19
C ILE A 71 -11.08 -1.28 4.41
N GLN A 72 -10.96 -2.09 5.46
CA GLN A 72 -11.67 -1.86 6.72
C GLN A 72 -10.84 -0.96 7.63
N ILE A 73 -11.37 0.21 7.95
CA ILE A 73 -10.71 1.20 8.81
C ILE A 73 -11.48 1.27 10.13
N PRO A 74 -10.82 1.05 11.29
CA PRO A 74 -11.44 1.17 12.60
C PRO A 74 -12.13 2.53 12.79
N GLU A 75 -13.28 2.55 13.46
CA GLU A 75 -14.05 3.78 13.71
C GLU A 75 -13.24 4.82 14.47
N GLU A 76 -12.43 4.40 15.44
CA GLU A 76 -11.52 5.27 16.19
C GLU A 76 -10.54 6.02 15.28
N THR A 77 -10.00 5.35 14.25
CA THR A 77 -9.13 5.97 13.26
C THR A 77 -9.88 6.93 12.37
N ARG A 78 -11.11 6.58 11.93
CA ARG A 78 -11.93 7.45 11.07
C ARG A 78 -12.41 8.71 11.78
N ALA A 79 -12.75 8.61 13.06
CA ALA A 79 -13.19 9.73 13.87
C ALA A 79 -12.05 10.71 14.22
N HIS A 80 -10.79 10.32 13.99
CA HIS A 80 -9.65 11.16 14.31
C HIS A 80 -9.58 12.38 13.37
N PRO A 81 -9.48 13.62 13.87
CA PRO A 81 -9.57 14.83 13.05
C PRO A 81 -8.41 14.99 12.05
N LYS A 82 -7.31 14.26 12.28
CA LYS A 82 -6.15 14.21 11.39
C LYS A 82 -6.09 12.91 10.58
N ALA A 83 -7.20 12.19 10.45
CA ALA A 83 -7.26 11.02 9.60
C ALA A 83 -7.25 11.44 8.13
N TRP A 84 -6.31 10.89 7.38
CA TRP A 84 -6.20 11.08 5.95
C TRP A 84 -5.75 9.78 5.31
N CYS A 85 -6.11 9.60 4.05
CA CYS A 85 -5.56 8.58 3.18
C CYS A 85 -5.28 9.20 1.82
N CYS A 86 -4.50 8.52 1.00
CA CYS A 86 -4.31 8.93 -0.38
C CYS A 86 -4.18 7.71 -1.27
N LEU A 87 -4.57 7.89 -2.52
CA LEU A 87 -4.30 6.92 -3.57
C LEU A 87 -3.27 7.53 -4.52
N ILE A 88 -2.11 6.89 -4.63
CA ILE A 88 -0.99 7.39 -5.43
C ILE A 88 -0.72 6.39 -6.56
N PRO A 89 -0.99 6.75 -7.82
CA PRO A 89 -0.55 5.95 -8.95
C PRO A 89 0.97 6.11 -9.11
N VAL A 90 1.71 5.02 -8.87
CA VAL A 90 3.17 4.96 -9.00
C VAL A 90 3.53 4.02 -10.15
N GLY A 91 4.48 4.43 -10.98
CA GLY A 91 4.97 3.63 -12.11
C GLY A 91 4.19 3.87 -13.41
N GLU A 92 2.87 3.75 -13.37
CA GLU A 92 2.00 3.96 -14.54
C GLU A 92 0.64 4.60 -14.17
N PRO A 93 -0.03 5.28 -15.12
CA PRO A 93 -1.39 5.79 -14.89
C PRO A 93 -2.39 4.65 -14.66
N CYS A 94 -3.27 4.81 -13.68
CA CYS A 94 -4.39 3.90 -13.47
C CYS A 94 -5.61 4.42 -14.24
N HIS A 95 -6.00 3.74 -15.33
CA HIS A 95 -7.04 4.24 -16.25
C HIS A 95 -8.47 4.16 -15.70
N THR A 96 -8.77 3.13 -14.91
CA THR A 96 -10.13 2.90 -14.42
C THR A 96 -10.09 2.74 -12.91
N VAL A 97 -10.22 3.85 -12.19
CA VAL A 97 -10.28 3.86 -10.73
C VAL A 97 -11.67 4.28 -10.27
N SER A 98 -12.27 3.46 -9.40
CA SER A 98 -13.48 3.81 -8.67
C SER A 98 -13.26 3.59 -7.18
N THR A 99 -13.78 4.49 -6.35
CA THR A 99 -13.72 4.37 -4.89
C THR A 99 -15.07 4.68 -4.28
N SER A 100 -15.34 4.11 -3.10
CA SER A 100 -16.52 4.41 -2.30
C SER A 100 -16.12 4.52 -0.83
N GLY A 101 -16.84 5.32 -0.06
CA GLY A 101 -16.59 5.52 1.38
C GLY A 101 -15.49 6.53 1.72
N LEU A 102 -14.88 7.19 0.73
CA LEU A 102 -13.90 8.27 0.95
C LEU A 102 -14.60 9.64 0.82
N LYS A 103 -14.08 10.69 1.48
CA LYS A 103 -14.65 12.04 1.37
C LYS A 103 -14.72 12.53 -0.07
N TRP A 104 -13.72 12.19 -0.89
CA TRP A 104 -13.74 12.44 -2.33
C TRP A 104 -13.60 11.13 -3.09
N ASN A 105 -14.75 10.56 -3.44
CA ASN A 105 -14.80 9.33 -4.23
C ASN A 105 -14.41 9.59 -5.70
N LEU A 106 -13.76 8.61 -6.31
CA LEU A 106 -13.44 8.58 -7.73
C LEU A 106 -14.51 7.77 -8.47
N SER A 107 -14.96 8.25 -9.62
CA SER A 107 -15.92 7.55 -10.47
C SER A 107 -15.35 7.42 -11.88
N LEU A 108 -14.71 6.28 -12.16
CA LEU A 108 -14.12 5.93 -13.47
C LEU A 108 -13.16 7.02 -13.98
N GLN A 109 -12.29 7.51 -13.10
CA GLN A 109 -11.32 8.54 -13.44
C GLN A 109 -9.94 7.91 -13.68
N THR A 110 -9.23 8.42 -14.69
CA THR A 110 -7.79 8.17 -14.83
C THR A 110 -7.05 8.87 -13.70
N ALA A 111 -6.33 8.11 -12.88
CA ALA A 111 -5.40 8.62 -11.91
C ALA A 111 -3.98 8.56 -12.49
N SER A 112 -3.40 9.72 -12.80
CA SER A 112 -1.96 9.89 -13.06
C SER A 112 -1.31 10.58 -11.86
N MET A 113 0.02 10.64 -11.81
CA MET A 113 0.81 11.05 -10.64
C MET A 113 0.45 12.47 -10.16
N ALA A 114 -0.56 12.53 -9.29
CA ALA A 114 -1.06 13.69 -8.57
C ALA A 114 -1.60 13.15 -7.24
N LEU A 115 -1.06 13.66 -6.13
CA LEU A 115 -1.47 13.24 -4.80
C LEU A 115 -2.93 13.65 -4.58
N ARG A 116 -3.86 12.71 -4.53
CA ARG A 116 -5.23 13.00 -4.05
C ARG A 116 -5.29 12.67 -2.57
N LEU A 117 -5.20 13.71 -1.75
CA LEU A 117 -5.47 13.61 -0.32
C LEU A 117 -6.97 13.45 -0.13
N LEU A 118 -7.33 12.37 0.54
CA LEU A 118 -8.69 12.03 0.88
C LEU A 118 -8.81 12.06 2.40
N ASN A 119 -9.70 12.88 2.95
CA ASN A 119 -10.08 12.68 4.34
C ASN A 119 -11.02 11.47 4.35
N ILE A 120 -10.90 10.69 5.41
CA ILE A 120 -11.75 9.53 5.64
C ILE A 120 -13.07 9.98 6.27
#